data_AF-A0A1Y2ARS5-F1
#
_entry.id   AF-A0A1Y2ARS5-F1
#
_cell.length_a   1.000
_cell.length_b   1.000
_cell.length_c   1.000
_cell.angle_alpha   90.00
_cell.angle_beta   90.00
_cell.angle_gamma   90.00
#
_symmetry.space_group_name_H-M   'P 1'
#
loop_
_entity.id
_entity.type
_entity.pdbx_description
1 polymer ?
#
loop_
_entity_poly.entity_id
_entity_poly.type
_entity_poly.pdbx_seq_one_letter_code
_entity_poly.pdbx_strand_id
1 'polypeptide(L)'
;MDYNDDNDDNEIIPSNTPINSVNFTDSNNTHSSNNNNNEYKKIKIDEENSELINLRLYAKAIIVRAWKRYLDRKTFQILKNSLYEMKKLCTNEILRKLNPRESMLFNDPLSQGKIRFRFGGETFPPYIYYKIYSNGQNIHYFSGYRILNCFSDAYHDAYKLMGNRNFEKIINKDNIWNNSCDIADPSDVTNKKEYIQYMNLLDKKPIYMGGRN
;
A
#
# COMPACT_ATOMS: atom_id res chain seq x y z
N MET A 1 13.68 -12.76 -23.29
CA MET A 1 12.90 -13.92 -22.80
C MET A 1 11.47 -13.50 -23.01
N ASP A 2 10.98 -13.72 -24.22
CA ASP A 2 9.67 -13.31 -24.68
C ASP A 2 8.73 -14.50 -24.50
N TYR A 3 7.59 -14.27 -23.88
CA TYR A 3 6.48 -15.23 -23.85
C TYR A 3 5.20 -14.47 -24.21
N ASN A 4 4.70 -14.76 -25.41
CA ASN A 4 3.30 -14.61 -25.78
C ASN A 4 2.72 -16.01 -26.08
N ASP A 5 1.39 -16.05 -26.10
CA ASP A 5 0.45 -17.09 -26.55
C ASP A 5 -0.18 -18.04 -25.51
N ASP A 6 -1.40 -17.64 -25.15
CA ASP A 6 -2.66 -18.33 -25.47
C ASP A 6 -3.02 -19.63 -24.75
N ASN A 7 -4.02 -19.52 -23.88
CA ASN A 7 -5.40 -20.04 -24.05
C ASN A 7 -6.13 -19.80 -22.70
N ASP A 8 -7.13 -18.91 -22.68
CA ASP A 8 -8.56 -19.26 -22.75
C ASP A 8 -8.98 -20.32 -21.72
N ASP A 9 -9.67 -19.87 -20.66
CA ASP A 9 -10.98 -20.41 -20.27
C ASP A 9 -11.51 -19.78 -18.95
N ASN A 10 -12.53 -18.92 -19.13
CA ASN A 10 -13.74 -18.86 -18.29
C ASN A 10 -13.66 -18.31 -16.85
N GLU A 11 -13.72 -16.98 -16.69
CA GLU A 11 -14.41 -16.38 -15.53
C GLU A 11 -15.58 -15.49 -15.99
N ILE A 12 -16.76 -16.02 -15.74
CA ILE A 12 -18.07 -15.46 -16.06
C ILE A 12 -18.32 -14.24 -15.18
N ILE A 13 -18.40 -13.08 -15.84
CA ILE A 13 -18.92 -11.82 -15.30
C ILE A 13 -20.42 -12.01 -15.02
N PRO A 14 -20.96 -11.76 -13.81
CA PRO A 14 -22.40 -11.70 -13.65
C PRO A 14 -22.90 -10.33 -14.12
N SER A 15 -23.50 -10.31 -15.31
CA SER A 15 -24.27 -9.20 -15.85
C SER A 15 -25.58 -9.02 -15.08
N ASN A 16 -25.83 -7.80 -14.63
CA ASN A 16 -27.15 -7.32 -14.23
C ASN A 16 -28.14 -7.48 -15.39
N THR A 17 -29.28 -8.15 -15.17
CA THR A 17 -30.66 -7.67 -15.45
C THR A 17 -31.70 -8.80 -15.29
N PRO A 18 -32.99 -8.47 -15.05
CA PRO A 18 -33.95 -9.31 -14.33
C PRO A 18 -34.93 -10.01 -15.26
N ILE A 19 -35.20 -11.31 -15.10
CA ILE A 19 -36.29 -11.98 -15.84
C ILE A 19 -36.97 -13.09 -15.01
N ASN A 20 -38.24 -12.79 -14.72
CA ASN A 20 -39.45 -13.61 -14.83
C ASN A 20 -39.54 -14.99 -14.16
N SER A 21 -40.50 -15.04 -13.24
CA SER A 21 -41.23 -16.24 -12.81
C SER A 21 -41.79 -17.05 -13.98
N VAL A 22 -41.44 -18.33 -14.02
CA VAL A 22 -42.03 -19.34 -14.90
C VAL A 22 -43.40 -19.74 -14.33
N ASN A 23 -44.46 -19.48 -15.08
CA ASN A 23 -45.78 -20.08 -14.84
C ASN A 23 -45.91 -21.35 -15.69
N PHE A 24 -46.12 -22.50 -15.03
CA PHE A 24 -46.63 -23.70 -15.67
C PHE A 24 -48.11 -23.48 -16.01
N THR A 25 -48.48 -23.67 -17.27
CA THR A 25 -49.86 -23.63 -17.74
C THR A 25 -50.38 -25.06 -17.84
N ASP A 26 -51.37 -25.40 -17.02
CA ASP A 26 -52.25 -26.53 -17.30
C ASP A 26 -53.56 -25.98 -17.88
N SER A 27 -53.78 -26.33 -19.14
CA SER A 27 -55.02 -26.16 -19.87
C SER A 27 -56.17 -26.90 -19.17
N ASN A 28 -57.32 -26.23 -18.99
CA ASN A 28 -58.63 -26.80 -19.32
C ASN A 28 -59.70 -25.70 -19.34
N ASN A 29 -60.42 -25.65 -20.46
CA ASN A 29 -61.47 -24.69 -20.79
C ASN A 29 -62.83 -25.35 -20.54
N THR A 30 -63.73 -24.72 -19.78
CA THR A 30 -65.18 -24.97 -19.87
C THR A 30 -65.98 -23.76 -19.36
N HIS A 31 -66.91 -23.31 -20.20
CA HIS A 31 -67.79 -22.15 -20.05
C HIS A 31 -68.63 -22.14 -18.76
N SER A 32 -68.71 -20.98 -18.10
CA SER A 32 -69.98 -20.45 -17.55
C SER A 32 -69.84 -18.96 -17.19
N SER A 33 -70.65 -18.14 -17.85
CA SER A 33 -70.68 -16.68 -17.71
C SER A 33 -71.27 -16.26 -16.35
N ASN A 34 -70.41 -16.07 -15.34
CA ASN A 34 -70.67 -15.22 -14.15
C ASN A 34 -69.42 -14.86 -13.31
N ASN A 35 -68.19 -15.05 -13.83
CA ASN A 35 -66.95 -14.95 -13.03
C ASN A 35 -66.22 -13.60 -13.07
N ASN A 36 -66.58 -12.69 -13.97
CA ASN A 36 -65.81 -11.47 -14.22
C ASN A 36 -65.66 -10.58 -12.97
N ASN A 37 -66.73 -10.35 -12.20
CA ASN A 37 -66.68 -9.49 -11.01
C ASN A 37 -65.83 -10.06 -9.85
N ASN A 38 -65.67 -11.39 -9.78
CA ASN A 38 -64.88 -12.05 -8.75
C ASN A 38 -63.40 -12.14 -9.15
N GLU A 39 -63.11 -12.27 -10.44
CA GLU A 39 -61.75 -12.30 -10.98
C GLU A 39 -61.09 -10.92 -10.92
N TYR A 40 -61.81 -9.84 -11.27
CA TYR A 40 -61.31 -8.47 -11.10
C TYR A 40 -61.11 -8.06 -9.63
N LYS A 41 -61.93 -8.60 -8.70
CA LYS A 41 -61.71 -8.40 -7.26
C LYS A 41 -60.50 -9.18 -6.77
N LYS A 42 -60.28 -10.41 -7.26
CA LYS A 42 -59.14 -11.24 -6.89
C LYS A 42 -57.81 -10.65 -7.38
N ILE A 43 -57.76 -10.19 -8.62
CA ILE A 43 -56.57 -9.52 -9.19
C ILE A 43 -56.19 -8.25 -8.40
N LYS A 44 -57.18 -7.43 -8.01
CA LYS A 44 -56.92 -6.25 -7.15
C LYS A 44 -56.41 -6.61 -5.76
N ILE A 45 -56.95 -7.67 -5.15
CA ILE A 45 -56.48 -8.16 -3.86
C ILE A 45 -55.05 -8.71 -3.97
N ASP A 46 -54.72 -9.39 -5.07
CA ASP A 46 -53.37 -9.91 -5.33
C ASP A 46 -52.36 -8.78 -5.62
N GLU A 47 -52.77 -7.72 -6.32
CA GLU A 47 -51.97 -6.49 -6.51
C GLU A 47 -51.75 -5.72 -5.19
N GLU A 48 -52.78 -5.50 -4.38
CA GLU A 48 -52.66 -4.86 -3.07
C GLU A 48 -51.78 -5.68 -2.11
N ASN A 49 -51.89 -7.01 -2.15
CA ASN A 49 -51.01 -7.90 -1.39
C ASN A 49 -49.55 -7.80 -1.87
N SER A 50 -49.32 -7.64 -3.18
CA SER A 50 -47.99 -7.44 -3.75
C SER A 50 -47.38 -6.10 -3.32
N GLU A 51 -48.16 -5.02 -3.28
CA GLU A 51 -47.74 -3.71 -2.79
C GLU A 51 -47.41 -3.75 -1.29
N LEU A 52 -48.22 -4.46 -0.49
CA LEU A 52 -47.98 -4.64 0.93
C LEU A 52 -46.68 -5.42 1.20
N ILE A 53 -46.40 -6.44 0.38
CA ILE A 53 -45.13 -7.18 0.43
C ILE A 53 -43.95 -6.26 0.08
N ASN A 54 -44.08 -5.44 -0.96
CA ASN A 54 -43.06 -4.47 -1.35
C ASN A 54 -42.80 -3.43 -0.25
N LEU A 55 -43.85 -2.91 0.39
CA LEU A 55 -43.76 -2.01 1.55
C LEU A 55 -43.03 -2.65 2.73
N ARG A 56 -43.33 -3.93 3.02
CA ARG A 56 -42.64 -4.68 4.08
C ARG A 56 -41.16 -4.91 3.75
N LEU A 57 -40.84 -5.24 2.50
CA LEU A 57 -39.46 -5.40 2.04
C LEU A 57 -38.70 -4.08 2.12
N TYR A 58 -39.33 -2.97 1.75
CA TYR A 58 -38.76 -1.64 1.84
C TYR A 58 -38.49 -1.23 3.30
N ALA A 59 -39.46 -1.42 4.19
CA ALA A 59 -39.30 -1.18 5.63
C ALA A 59 -38.19 -2.05 6.25
N LYS A 60 -38.14 -3.34 5.90
CA LYS A 60 -37.06 -4.26 6.30
C LYS A 60 -35.70 -3.74 5.83
N ALA A 61 -35.58 -3.32 4.57
CA ALA A 61 -34.33 -2.79 4.03
C ALA A 61 -33.86 -1.53 4.77
N ILE A 62 -34.78 -0.64 5.16
CA ILE A 62 -34.47 0.54 5.97
C ILE A 62 -33.92 0.14 7.33
N ILE A 63 -34.62 -0.75 8.03
CA ILE A 63 -34.23 -1.19 9.38
C ILE A 63 -32.87 -1.89 9.34
N VAL A 64 -32.67 -2.82 8.40
CA VAL A 64 -31.41 -3.54 8.23
C VAL A 64 -30.26 -2.57 7.89
N ARG A 65 -30.49 -1.61 6.99
CA ARG A 65 -29.47 -0.61 6.64
C ARG A 65 -29.13 0.29 7.83
N ALA A 66 -30.12 0.70 8.61
CA ALA A 66 -29.91 1.50 9.82
C ALA A 66 -29.10 0.71 10.87
N TRP A 67 -29.44 -0.57 11.06
CA TRP A 67 -28.73 -1.46 11.98
C TRP A 67 -27.28 -1.70 11.54
N LYS A 68 -27.04 -2.01 10.26
CA LYS A 68 -25.68 -2.14 9.71
C LYS A 68 -24.87 -0.86 9.92
N ARG A 69 -25.44 0.30 9.60
CA ARG A 69 -24.77 1.59 9.80
C ARG A 69 -24.44 1.87 11.28
N TYR A 70 -25.30 1.47 12.19
CA TYR A 70 -25.03 1.58 13.63
C TYR A 70 -23.87 0.66 14.04
N LEU A 71 -23.89 -0.59 13.58
CA LEU A 71 -22.84 -1.56 13.87
C LEU A 71 -21.48 -1.12 13.30
N ASP A 72 -21.45 -0.64 12.05
CA ASP A 72 -20.23 -0.14 11.40
C ASP A 72 -19.64 1.06 12.14
N ARG A 73 -20.49 1.98 12.63
CA ARG A 73 -20.04 3.12 13.46
C ARG A 73 -19.47 2.66 14.79
N LYS A 74 -20.11 1.68 15.45
CA LYS A 74 -19.65 1.15 16.73
C LYS A 74 -18.32 0.41 16.59
N THR A 75 -18.21 -0.46 15.59
CA THR A 75 -16.98 -1.19 15.29
C THR A 75 -15.85 -0.24 14.90
N PHE A 76 -16.11 0.78 14.07
CA PHE A 76 -15.11 1.82 13.78
C PHE A 76 -14.64 2.57 15.02
N GLN A 77 -15.55 2.91 15.94
CA GLN A 77 -15.18 3.59 17.19
C GLN A 77 -14.26 2.72 18.05
N ILE A 78 -14.54 1.42 18.15
CA ILE A 78 -13.69 0.46 18.88
C ILE A 78 -12.31 0.38 18.22
N LEU A 79 -12.26 0.20 16.89
CA LEU A 79 -11.02 0.14 16.13
C LEU A 79 -10.17 1.41 16.32
N LYS A 80 -10.80 2.58 16.22
CA LYS A 80 -10.14 3.88 16.41
C LYS A 80 -9.54 4.01 17.81
N ASN A 81 -10.29 3.64 18.84
CA ASN A 81 -9.82 3.72 20.23
C ASN A 81 -8.68 2.72 20.48
N SER A 82 -8.84 1.47 20.02
CA SER A 82 -7.81 0.44 20.13
C SER A 82 -6.50 0.89 19.47
N LEU A 83 -6.58 1.43 18.24
CA LEU A 83 -5.40 1.90 17.51
C LEU A 83 -4.73 3.11 18.20
N TYR A 84 -5.52 3.99 18.80
CA TYR A 84 -5.00 5.13 19.56
C TYR A 84 -4.20 4.68 20.78
N GLU A 85 -4.74 3.75 21.57
CA GLU A 85 -4.04 3.18 22.74
C GLU A 85 -2.79 2.40 22.32
N MET A 86 -2.91 1.58 21.28
CA MET A 86 -1.81 0.83 20.68
C MET A 86 -0.64 1.73 20.27
N LYS A 87 -0.93 2.86 19.61
CA LYS A 87 0.08 3.84 19.23
C LYS A 87 0.80 4.44 20.45
N LYS A 88 0.08 4.68 21.54
CA LYS A 88 0.64 5.29 22.75
C LYS A 88 1.55 4.32 23.52
N LEU A 89 1.14 3.06 23.63
CA LEU A 89 1.74 2.12 24.57
C LEU A 89 2.70 1.12 23.92
N CYS A 90 2.42 0.68 22.68
CA CYS A 90 3.00 -0.55 22.14
C CYS A 90 3.50 -0.42 20.70
N THR A 91 3.86 0.78 20.22
CA THR A 91 4.25 0.98 18.82
C THR A 91 5.37 0.04 18.36
N ASN A 92 6.41 -0.13 19.18
CA ASN A 92 7.54 -1.02 18.85
C ASN A 92 7.14 -2.49 18.88
N GLU A 93 6.30 -2.90 19.83
CA GLU A 93 5.87 -4.29 19.94
C GLU A 93 4.95 -4.70 18.78
N ILE A 94 4.09 -3.79 18.35
CA ILE A 94 3.21 -3.98 17.21
C ILE A 94 4.05 -4.08 15.93
N LEU A 95 5.01 -3.17 15.73
CA LEU A 95 5.89 -3.24 14.57
C LEU A 95 6.72 -4.53 14.60
N ARG A 96 7.22 -4.96 15.75
CA ARG A 96 7.93 -6.24 15.90
C ARG A 96 7.08 -7.43 15.47
N LYS A 97 5.79 -7.43 15.81
CA LYS A 97 4.85 -8.48 15.40
C LYS A 97 4.48 -8.41 13.91
N LEU A 98 4.41 -7.22 13.33
CA LEU A 98 4.09 -7.01 11.91
C LEU A 98 5.30 -7.30 11.02
N ASN A 99 6.43 -6.66 11.31
CA ASN A 99 7.68 -6.81 10.59
C ASN A 99 8.89 -6.65 11.57
N PRO A 100 9.53 -7.76 11.97
CA PRO A 100 10.64 -7.71 12.93
C PRO A 100 11.87 -7.00 12.37
N ARG A 101 12.08 -7.02 11.04
CA ARG A 101 13.23 -6.34 10.42
C ARG A 101 13.12 -4.83 10.54
N GLU A 102 11.94 -4.28 10.24
CA GLU A 102 11.68 -2.86 10.41
C GLU A 102 11.70 -2.43 11.87
N SER A 103 11.22 -3.29 12.78
CA SER A 103 11.30 -3.02 14.22
C SER A 103 12.74 -2.91 14.72
N MET A 104 13.67 -3.70 14.19
CA MET A 104 15.08 -3.61 14.55
C MET A 104 15.64 -2.22 14.20
N LEU A 105 15.36 -1.73 12.99
CA LEU A 105 15.79 -0.41 12.52
C LEU A 105 15.08 0.73 13.24
N PHE A 106 13.82 0.54 13.62
CA PHE A 106 13.07 1.53 14.38
C PHE A 106 13.62 1.73 15.81
N ASN A 107 14.15 0.65 16.40
CA ASN A 107 14.78 0.69 17.72
C ASN A 107 16.17 1.36 17.71
N ASP A 108 16.72 1.70 16.54
CA ASP A 108 17.97 2.43 16.44
C ASP A 108 17.81 3.86 17.02
N PRO A 109 18.58 4.24 18.06
CA PRO A 109 18.55 5.58 18.64
C PRO A 109 18.76 6.71 17.62
N LEU A 110 19.50 6.43 16.54
CA LEU A 110 19.83 7.41 15.51
C LEU A 110 18.65 7.71 14.57
N SER A 111 17.74 6.74 14.39
CA SER A 111 16.67 6.80 13.39
C SER A 111 15.53 7.74 13.81
N GLN A 112 15.36 7.99 15.12
CA GLN A 112 14.28 8.80 15.74
C GLN A 112 12.94 8.69 14.99
N GLY A 113 12.56 7.45 14.67
CA GLY A 113 11.40 7.14 13.86
C GLY A 113 10.08 7.42 14.60
N LYS A 114 9.03 7.72 13.83
CA LYS A 114 7.63 7.75 14.28
C LYS A 114 6.77 6.94 13.32
N ILE A 115 5.89 6.11 13.89
CA ILE A 115 4.91 5.35 13.12
C ILE A 115 3.57 6.09 13.09
N ARG A 116 2.97 6.18 11.92
CA ARG A 116 1.58 6.63 11.75
C ARG A 116 0.76 5.50 11.18
N PHE A 117 -0.22 5.05 11.96
CA PHE A 117 -1.25 4.15 11.49
C PHE A 117 -2.36 4.92 10.76
N ARG A 118 -2.95 4.28 9.76
CA ARG A 118 -4.04 4.80 8.93
C ARG A 118 -5.05 3.68 8.68
N PHE A 119 -6.32 4.03 8.67
CA PHE A 119 -7.36 3.15 8.15
C PHE A 119 -7.48 3.38 6.63
N GLY A 120 -7.68 2.32 5.87
CA GLY A 120 -7.95 2.38 4.44
C GLY A 120 -8.68 1.13 3.95
N GLY A 121 -8.91 1.03 2.64
CA GLY A 121 -9.69 -0.05 2.03
C GLY A 121 -10.99 0.48 1.44
N GLU A 122 -11.50 -0.24 0.43
CA GLU A 122 -12.72 0.13 -0.32
C GLU A 122 -14.00 -0.33 0.39
N THR A 123 -13.90 -1.39 1.19
CA THR A 123 -15.03 -2.01 1.91
C THR A 123 -14.81 -1.98 3.43
N PHE A 124 -15.91 -2.01 4.18
CA PHE A 124 -15.89 -2.09 5.65
C PHE A 124 -15.83 -3.57 6.08
N PRO A 125 -15.05 -3.94 7.13
CA PRO A 125 -14.22 -3.10 8.01
C PRO A 125 -12.90 -2.65 7.35
N PRO A 126 -12.35 -1.48 7.73
CA PRO A 126 -11.15 -0.94 7.10
C PRO A 126 -9.89 -1.71 7.49
N TYR A 127 -8.97 -1.85 6.53
CA TYR A 127 -7.61 -2.32 6.76
C TYR A 127 -6.77 -1.26 7.47
N ILE A 128 -5.81 -1.71 8.28
CA ILE A 128 -4.85 -0.85 8.96
C ILE A 128 -3.54 -0.85 8.18
N TYR A 129 -3.18 0.31 7.67
CA TYR A 129 -1.89 0.59 7.06
C TYR A 129 -1.00 1.33 8.05
N TYR A 130 0.32 1.19 7.91
CA TYR A 130 1.26 1.99 8.68
C TYR A 130 2.32 2.60 7.77
N LYS A 131 2.83 3.76 8.18
CA LYS A 131 3.98 4.41 7.56
C LYS A 131 4.94 4.87 8.64
N ILE A 132 6.21 4.55 8.47
CA ILE A 132 7.31 4.99 9.33
C ILE A 132 7.88 6.29 8.73
N TYR A 133 8.08 7.27 9.58
CA TYR A 133 8.68 8.57 9.24
C TYR A 133 9.86 8.81 10.16
N SER A 134 10.99 9.28 9.65
CA SER A 134 12.02 9.86 10.50
C SER A 134 11.63 11.30 10.86
N ASN A 135 11.82 11.70 12.12
CA ASN A 135 11.61 13.09 12.51
C ASN A 135 12.73 13.95 11.92
N GLY A 136 12.53 14.53 10.75
CA GLY A 136 13.05 15.84 10.31
C GLY A 136 14.52 16.19 10.55
N GLN A 137 15.40 15.26 10.88
CA GLN A 137 16.83 15.51 10.80
C GLN A 137 17.15 15.76 9.33
N ASN A 138 17.98 16.77 9.07
CA ASN A 138 18.51 17.01 7.74
C ASN A 138 19.03 15.68 7.21
N ILE A 139 18.46 15.21 6.10
CA ILE A 139 18.92 13.99 5.45
C ILE A 139 20.31 14.31 4.94
N HIS A 140 21.32 13.89 5.70
CA HIS A 140 22.71 14.02 5.29
C HIS A 140 23.02 12.84 4.38
N TYR A 141 23.28 13.14 3.11
CA TYR A 141 23.85 12.16 2.19
C TYR A 141 25.29 11.90 2.63
N PHE A 142 25.48 10.72 3.22
CA PHE A 142 26.78 10.23 3.59
C PHE A 142 27.42 9.57 2.37
N SER A 143 28.45 10.20 1.80
CA SER A 143 29.29 9.56 0.80
C SER A 143 30.32 8.70 1.51
N GLY A 144 30.31 7.39 1.26
CA GLY A 144 31.31 6.47 1.81
C GLY A 144 32.73 6.94 1.52
N TYR A 145 32.98 7.51 0.35
CA TYR A 145 34.27 8.09 -0.04
C TYR A 145 34.75 9.18 0.94
N ARG A 146 33.85 10.04 1.41
CA ARG A 146 34.21 11.14 2.33
C ARG A 146 34.35 10.70 3.79
N ILE A 147 33.82 9.54 4.15
CA ILE A 147 33.70 9.07 5.54
C ILE A 147 34.75 8.01 5.85
N LEU A 148 35.03 7.14 4.87
CA LEU A 148 36.00 6.05 4.99
C LEU A 148 37.42 6.58 4.76
N ASN A 149 37.95 7.26 5.76
CA ASN A 149 39.37 7.56 5.79
C ASN A 149 40.17 6.26 6.01
N CYS A 150 41.34 6.13 5.39
CA CYS A 150 42.26 4.99 5.58
C CYS A 150 42.62 4.78 7.07
N PHE A 151 42.59 5.86 7.87
CA PHE A 151 42.86 5.82 9.30
C PHE A 151 41.64 5.53 10.18
N SER A 152 40.45 5.35 9.60
CA SER A 152 39.22 5.08 10.34
C SER A 152 39.04 3.58 10.60
N ASP A 153 38.46 3.23 11.75
CA ASP A 153 38.06 1.85 12.06
C ASP A 153 37.09 1.28 11.01
N ALA A 154 36.24 2.14 10.43
CA ALA A 154 35.31 1.73 9.38
C ALA A 154 36.02 1.23 8.11
N TYR A 155 37.23 1.74 7.81
CA TYR A 155 38.04 1.27 6.68
C TYR A 155 38.62 -0.13 6.97
N HIS A 156 39.07 -0.35 8.21
CA HIS A 156 39.61 -1.64 8.65
C HIS A 156 38.51 -2.71 8.69
N ASP A 157 37.31 -2.36 9.17
CA ASP A 157 36.14 -3.23 9.16
C ASP A 157 35.70 -3.56 7.73
N ALA A 158 35.68 -2.59 6.83
CA ALA A 158 35.37 -2.83 5.42
C ALA A 158 36.37 -3.79 4.76
N TYR A 159 37.68 -3.61 5.02
CA TYR A 159 38.72 -4.53 4.55
C TYR A 159 38.50 -5.96 5.08
N LYS A 160 38.18 -6.08 6.38
CA LYS A 160 37.91 -7.37 7.04
C LYS A 160 36.65 -8.06 6.49
N LEU A 161 35.59 -7.30 6.18
CA LEU A 161 34.33 -7.83 5.66
C LEU A 161 34.42 -8.22 4.18
N MET A 162 35.10 -7.43 3.34
CA MET A 162 35.19 -7.69 1.90
C MET A 162 36.29 -8.68 1.52
N GLY A 163 37.35 -8.75 2.32
CA GLY A 163 38.58 -9.47 2.02
C GLY A 163 39.47 -8.74 1.01
N ASN A 164 40.75 -9.13 0.97
CA ASN A 164 41.81 -8.38 0.31
C ASN A 164 41.49 -8.05 -1.17
N ARG A 165 41.23 -9.08 -1.99
CA ARG A 165 41.07 -8.94 -3.44
C ARG A 165 39.92 -8.01 -3.84
N ASN A 166 38.77 -8.13 -3.15
CA ASN A 166 37.61 -7.31 -3.49
C ASN A 166 37.82 -5.86 -3.06
N PHE A 167 38.41 -5.68 -1.88
CA PHE A 167 38.72 -4.37 -1.34
C PHE A 167 39.72 -3.62 -2.23
N GLU A 168 40.88 -4.23 -2.54
CA GLU A 168 41.88 -3.66 -3.45
C GLU A 168 41.29 -3.34 -4.82
N LYS A 169 40.44 -4.21 -5.36
CA LYS A 169 39.77 -3.96 -6.65
C LYS A 169 38.91 -2.69 -6.62
N ILE A 170 38.20 -2.44 -5.53
CA ILE A 170 37.37 -1.24 -5.37
C ILE A 170 38.27 0.00 -5.25
N ILE A 171 39.30 -0.06 -4.40
CA ILE A 171 40.26 1.04 -4.20
C ILE A 171 40.99 1.37 -5.51
N ASN A 172 41.45 0.36 -6.25
CA ASN A 172 42.13 0.56 -7.53
C ASN A 172 41.24 1.24 -8.56
N LYS A 173 39.95 0.85 -8.63
CA LYS A 173 39.00 1.50 -9.53
C LYS A 173 38.77 2.96 -9.16
N ASP A 174 38.69 3.27 -7.87
CA ASP A 174 38.50 4.63 -7.39
C ASP A 174 39.75 5.49 -7.65
N ASN A 175 40.95 4.95 -7.40
CA ASN A 175 42.21 5.60 -7.73
C ASN A 175 42.36 5.88 -9.24
N ILE A 176 42.01 4.92 -10.10
CA ILE A 176 42.05 5.12 -11.56
C ILE A 176 41.13 6.28 -11.97
N TRP A 177 39.93 6.35 -11.39
CA TRP A 177 39.00 7.43 -11.66
C TRP A 177 39.55 8.78 -11.19
N ASN A 178 40.03 8.85 -9.95
CA ASN A 178 40.59 10.07 -9.37
C ASN A 178 41.81 10.56 -10.16
N ASN A 179 42.69 9.66 -10.57
CA ASN A 179 43.85 10.00 -11.41
C ASN A 179 43.46 10.48 -12.81
N SER A 180 42.26 10.15 -13.29
CA SER A 180 41.74 10.64 -14.57
C SER A 180 41.12 12.03 -14.46
N CYS A 181 40.92 12.53 -13.24
CA CYS A 181 40.31 13.82 -12.96
C CYS A 181 41.41 14.84 -12.63
N ASP A 182 41.34 16.04 -13.23
CA ASP A 182 42.28 17.12 -12.90
C ASP A 182 42.11 17.61 -11.45
N ILE A 183 40.88 17.54 -10.93
CA ILE A 183 40.50 17.97 -9.58
C ILE A 183 39.66 16.83 -8.96
N ALA A 184 40.29 16.00 -8.13
CA ALA A 184 39.66 14.82 -7.55
C ALA A 184 39.11 15.09 -6.15
N ASP A 185 39.81 15.90 -5.34
CA ASP A 185 39.41 16.17 -3.97
C ASP A 185 38.97 17.62 -3.74
N PRO A 186 38.05 17.87 -2.79
CA PRO A 186 37.65 19.23 -2.42
C PRO A 186 38.81 20.13 -1.97
N SER A 187 39.90 19.55 -1.45
CA SER A 187 41.11 20.26 -1.04
C SER A 187 41.87 20.89 -2.21
N ASP A 188 41.70 20.33 -3.41
CA ASP A 188 42.44 20.73 -4.60
C ASP A 188 41.75 21.92 -5.31
N VAL A 189 40.54 22.28 -4.87
CA VAL A 189 39.76 23.38 -5.41
C VAL A 189 40.29 24.71 -4.85
N THR A 190 40.94 25.49 -5.69
CA THR A 190 41.45 26.82 -5.34
C THR A 190 40.56 27.94 -5.88
N ASN A 191 39.90 27.71 -7.02
CA ASN A 191 39.09 28.72 -7.72
C ASN A 191 37.62 28.30 -7.88
N LYS A 192 36.72 29.27 -8.04
CA LYS A 192 35.30 29.05 -8.34
C LYS A 192 35.07 28.28 -9.64
N LYS A 193 35.94 28.44 -10.64
CA LYS A 193 35.89 27.65 -11.89
C LYS A 193 36.19 26.17 -11.62
N GLU A 194 37.20 25.88 -10.81
CA GLU A 194 37.59 24.53 -10.42
C GLU A 194 36.51 23.87 -9.58
N TYR A 195 35.84 24.64 -8.71
CA TYR A 195 34.69 24.16 -7.95
C TYR A 195 33.56 23.67 -8.88
N ILE A 196 33.25 24.42 -9.95
CA ILE A 196 32.25 24.02 -10.93
C ILE A 196 32.71 22.76 -11.69
N GLN A 197 33.98 22.67 -12.06
CA GLN A 197 34.55 21.49 -12.71
C GLN A 197 34.48 20.25 -11.82
N TYR A 198 34.82 20.39 -10.53
CA TYR A 198 34.69 19.35 -9.52
C TYR A 198 33.23 18.90 -9.33
N MET A 199 32.28 19.83 -9.25
CA MET A 199 30.86 19.47 -9.15
C MET A 199 30.36 18.71 -10.37
N ASN A 200 30.74 19.15 -11.58
CA ASN A 200 30.42 18.44 -12.82
C ASN A 200 31.04 17.04 -12.86
N LEU A 201 32.20 16.82 -12.23
CA LEU A 201 32.83 15.51 -12.11
C LEU A 201 32.07 14.60 -11.15
N LEU A 202 31.60 15.12 -10.03
CA LEU A 202 30.78 14.37 -9.08
C LEU A 202 29.47 13.88 -9.71
N ASP A 203 28.84 14.71 -10.55
CA ASP A 203 27.62 14.33 -11.27
C ASP A 203 27.89 13.32 -12.40
N LYS A 204 29.12 13.25 -12.93
CA LYS A 204 29.55 12.24 -13.91
C LYS A 204 29.96 10.91 -13.27
N LYS A 205 30.39 10.93 -12.01
CA LYS A 205 30.84 9.73 -11.29
C LYS A 205 29.64 8.77 -11.12
N PRO A 206 29.80 7.47 -11.39
CA PRO A 206 28.68 6.55 -11.25
C PRO A 206 28.31 6.33 -9.78
N ILE A 207 27.03 6.05 -9.52
CA ILE A 207 26.46 5.90 -8.17
C ILE A 207 27.22 4.83 -7.35
N TYR A 208 27.61 3.72 -7.98
CA TYR A 208 28.32 2.63 -7.30
C TYR A 208 29.75 3.02 -6.85
N MET A 209 30.29 4.15 -7.30
CA MET A 209 31.56 4.73 -6.86
C MET A 209 31.35 5.96 -5.96
N GLY A 210 30.12 6.23 -5.51
CA GLY A 210 29.81 7.37 -4.66
C GLY A 210 29.63 8.70 -5.40
N GLY A 211 29.28 8.65 -6.68
CA GLY A 211 28.86 9.82 -7.45
C GLY A 211 27.53 10.40 -6.96
N ARG A 212 27.28 11.66 -7.34
CA ARG A 212 26.11 12.43 -6.94
C ARG A 212 25.02 12.32 -8.02
N ASN A 213 23.79 12.06 -7.60
CA ASN A 213 22.57 12.32 -8.37
C ASN A 213 21.68 13.25 -7.53
#